data_AF-A0A7S2JB41-F1
#
_entry.id   AF-A0A7S2JB41-F1
#
_cell.length_a   1.000
_cell.length_b   1.000
_cell.length_c   1.000
_cell.angle_alpha   90.00
_cell.angle_beta   90.00
_cell.angle_gamma   90.00
#
_symmetry.space_group_name_H-M   'P 1'
#
loop_
_entity.id
_entity.type
_entity.pdbx_description
1 polymer ?
#
loop_
_entity_poly.entity_id
_entity_poly.type
_entity_poly.pdbx_seq_one_letter_code
_entity_poly.pdbx_strand_id
1 'polypeptide(L)'
;MDALAKLDEEETEVESWDVRIERDWEAIEYAPVEGYRGSKEFMLRVCKASGLALEFAEEELFEDPDVVLVAVQNSFGDAFKWASKDLHRNRSFMLDCVAVSAEVLKKVSNKCRNDDDAKTKSYKGVFYCYRRGGKDGLPFKTGPCHPTDGAQCESCSRVLDDPDNCPLPQDREFITAALKRNWQALKHADKELQGEKDIVLAAVQAGGLALQYASDAMKADREVALAAVSQNWRVFKTLSKQLRSDAEIAIAACKQDWHVIKQVTKELRTHQELMDIAVRQGWEAFPLMVPEMRRKRSLAMEAVRQSWRAYEHTSADLRADQELALCAVR
;
A
#
# COMPACT_ATOMS: atom_id res chain seq x y z
N MET A 1 29.69 71.09 25.26
CA MET A 1 29.58 70.58 23.89
C MET A 1 30.63 69.48 23.74
N ASP A 2 30.35 68.29 24.28
CA ASP A 2 31.13 67.09 23.95
C ASP A 2 30.32 65.85 24.39
N ALA A 3 29.18 65.69 23.71
CA ALA A 3 28.29 64.53 23.83
C ALA A 3 28.08 63.94 22.43
N LEU A 4 29.17 63.71 21.69
CA LEU A 4 29.17 63.15 20.34
C LEU A 4 30.32 62.15 20.12
N ALA A 5 30.53 61.27 21.09
CA ALA A 5 31.33 60.06 20.87
C ALA A 5 30.78 58.97 21.77
N LYS A 6 30.54 57.78 21.19
CA LYS A 6 29.84 56.61 21.76
C LYS A 6 28.34 56.56 21.44
N LEU A 7 28.02 56.56 20.15
CA LEU A 7 27.04 55.59 19.68
C LEU A 7 27.88 54.38 19.29
N ASP A 8 27.96 53.42 20.20
CA ASP A 8 28.54 52.12 19.95
C ASP A 8 27.77 51.48 18.79
N GLU A 9 28.52 51.15 17.74
CA GLU A 9 28.12 50.18 16.73
C GLU A 9 27.93 48.84 17.46
N GLU A 10 26.74 48.59 18.00
CA GLU A 10 26.31 47.23 18.28
C GLU A 10 26.14 46.52 16.92
N GLU A 11 27.24 45.96 16.42
CA GLU A 11 27.23 44.87 15.45
C GLU A 11 26.41 43.73 16.07
N THR A 12 25.09 43.79 15.87
CA THR A 12 24.23 42.63 16.07
C THR A 12 24.78 41.51 15.19
N GLU A 13 25.44 40.52 15.78
CA GLU A 13 25.80 39.27 15.10
C GLU A 13 24.51 38.74 14.46
N VAL A 14 24.40 38.89 13.14
CA VAL A 14 23.27 38.36 12.39
C VAL A 14 23.39 36.84 12.48
N GLU A 15 22.65 36.26 13.41
CA GLU A 15 22.60 34.82 13.66
C GLU A 15 22.50 34.08 12.31
N SER A 16 23.44 33.16 12.07
CA SER A 16 23.49 32.38 10.82
C SER A 16 22.15 31.69 10.57
N TRP A 17 21.74 31.65 9.30
CA TRP A 17 20.56 30.90 8.87
C TRP A 17 20.63 29.41 9.24
N ASP A 18 21.83 28.84 9.37
CA ASP A 18 22.01 27.47 9.87
C ASP A 18 21.41 27.32 11.28
N VAL A 19 21.73 28.24 12.18
CA VAL A 19 21.27 28.20 13.59
C VAL A 19 19.77 28.45 13.67
N ARG A 20 19.24 29.36 12.85
CA ARG A 20 17.80 29.65 12.80
C ARG A 20 17.00 28.44 12.36
N ILE A 21 17.46 27.76 11.31
CA ILE A 21 16.77 26.60 10.72
C ILE A 21 16.89 25.34 11.59
N GLU A 22 18.02 25.16 12.29
CA GLU A 22 18.16 24.08 13.28
C GLU A 22 17.14 24.18 14.41
N ARG A 23 16.74 25.41 14.78
CA ARG A 23 15.72 25.65 15.80
C ARG A 23 14.31 25.54 15.25
N ASP A 24 14.09 26.09 14.06
CA ASP A 24 12.81 26.07 13.37
C ASP A 24 13.02 26.06 11.85
N TRP A 25 12.67 24.94 11.22
CA TRP A 25 12.84 24.77 9.79
C TRP A 25 11.98 25.74 8.97
N GLU A 26 10.85 26.23 9.53
CA GLU A 26 9.94 27.17 8.85
C GLU A 26 10.61 28.54 8.61
N ALA A 27 11.67 28.86 9.37
CA ALA A 27 12.46 30.06 9.15
C ALA A 27 13.06 30.15 7.75
N ILE A 28 13.16 29.03 7.02
CA ILE A 28 13.65 29.01 5.64
C ILE A 28 12.83 29.89 4.70
N GLU A 29 11.54 30.13 4.98
CA GLU A 29 10.68 31.03 4.20
C GLU A 29 11.32 32.42 4.00
N TYR A 30 12.03 32.91 5.01
CA TYR A 30 12.64 34.24 5.02
C TYR A 30 14.11 34.26 4.58
N ALA A 31 14.71 33.09 4.29
CA ALA A 31 16.10 33.00 3.90
C ALA A 31 16.33 33.60 2.50
N PRO A 32 17.52 34.17 2.21
CA PRO A 32 17.84 34.61 0.85
C PRO A 32 17.96 33.41 -0.11
N VAL A 33 17.73 33.66 -1.40
CA VAL A 33 17.89 32.62 -2.43
C VAL A 33 19.37 32.27 -2.58
N GLU A 34 20.20 33.29 -2.79
CA GLU A 34 21.64 33.15 -2.93
C GLU A 34 22.25 32.56 -1.66
N GLY A 35 22.96 31.44 -1.81
CA GLY A 35 23.64 30.74 -0.71
C GLY A 35 22.75 29.81 0.14
N TYR A 36 21.41 29.95 0.11
CA TYR A 36 20.52 29.16 0.97
C TYR A 36 19.40 28.47 0.18
N ARG A 37 18.29 29.15 -0.17
CA ARG A 37 17.15 28.49 -0.83
C ARG A 37 17.45 27.95 -2.22
N GLY A 38 18.46 28.49 -2.90
CA GLY A 38 19.00 27.96 -4.16
C GLY A 38 20.17 26.98 -3.99
N SER A 39 20.69 26.80 -2.77
CA SER A 39 21.81 25.90 -2.51
C SER A 39 21.33 24.47 -2.32
N LYS A 40 21.70 23.57 -3.24
CA LYS A 40 21.40 22.13 -3.14
C LYS A 40 21.88 21.55 -1.80
N GLU A 41 23.12 21.82 -1.40
CA GLU A 41 23.69 21.27 -0.15
C GLU A 41 22.94 21.74 1.09
N PHE A 42 22.54 23.02 1.10
CA PHE A 42 21.77 23.60 2.19
C PHE A 42 20.37 22.98 2.23
N MET A 43 19.64 22.98 1.12
CA MET A 43 18.31 22.40 1.02
C MET A 43 18.27 20.91 1.35
N LEU A 44 19.30 20.14 0.99
CA LEU A 44 19.39 18.73 1.40
C LEU A 44 19.44 18.57 2.92
N ARG A 45 20.12 19.47 3.65
CA ARG A 45 20.14 19.43 5.12
C ARG A 45 18.78 19.80 5.69
N VAL A 46 18.13 20.85 5.18
CA VAL A 46 16.82 21.28 5.68
C VAL A 46 15.73 20.26 5.37
N CYS A 47 15.71 19.71 4.16
CA CYS A 47 14.77 18.67 3.76
C CYS A 47 14.94 17.37 4.56
N LYS A 48 16.12 17.11 5.15
CA LYS A 48 16.30 15.99 6.11
C LYS A 48 15.62 16.25 7.45
N ALA A 49 15.53 17.51 7.88
CA ALA A 49 14.80 17.88 9.10
C ALA A 49 13.29 17.91 8.85
N SER A 50 12.86 18.50 7.74
CA SER A 50 11.47 18.52 7.31
C SER A 50 11.37 18.54 5.79
N GLY A 51 10.77 17.51 5.19
CA GLY A 51 10.61 17.43 3.74
C GLY A 51 9.71 18.52 3.15
N LEU A 52 8.89 19.18 3.98
CA LEU A 52 8.03 20.29 3.54
C LEU A 52 8.82 21.57 3.24
N ALA A 53 10.08 21.66 3.69
CA ALA A 53 10.96 22.78 3.38
C ALA A 53 11.19 22.98 1.87
N LEU A 54 11.00 21.92 1.08
CA LEU A 54 11.08 22.01 -0.38
C LEU A 54 10.15 23.10 -0.95
N GLU A 55 9.01 23.40 -0.33
CA GLU A 55 8.10 24.46 -0.78
C GLU A 55 8.78 25.81 -1.04
N PHE A 56 9.79 26.13 -0.23
CA PHE A 56 10.45 27.44 -0.24
C PHE A 56 11.72 27.46 -1.10
N ALA A 57 12.15 26.31 -1.62
CA ALA A 57 13.33 26.20 -2.46
C ALA A 57 13.18 26.96 -3.77
N GLU A 58 14.31 27.25 -4.42
CA GLU A 58 14.31 27.77 -5.78
C GLU A 58 13.78 26.72 -6.78
N GLU A 59 13.09 27.16 -7.84
CA GLU A 59 12.41 26.27 -8.79
C GLU A 59 13.36 25.26 -9.45
N GLU A 60 14.64 25.61 -9.65
CA GLU A 60 15.66 24.70 -10.20
C GLU A 60 15.83 23.44 -9.34
N LEU A 61 15.65 23.54 -8.01
CA LEU A 61 15.78 22.40 -7.11
C LEU A 61 14.56 21.47 -7.15
N PHE A 62 13.45 21.88 -7.78
CA PHE A 62 12.32 20.98 -8.04
C PHE A 62 12.60 19.98 -9.15
N GLU A 63 13.66 20.20 -9.94
CA GLU A 63 14.13 19.31 -10.99
C GLU A 63 15.22 18.36 -10.49
N ASP A 64 15.85 18.65 -9.34
CA ASP A 64 16.91 17.83 -8.77
C ASP A 64 16.34 16.57 -8.07
N PRO A 65 16.60 15.36 -8.59
CA PRO A 65 16.01 14.14 -8.05
C PRO A 65 16.50 13.85 -6.62
N ASP A 66 17.73 14.22 -6.26
CA ASP A 66 18.26 13.94 -4.92
C ASP A 66 17.54 14.78 -3.87
N VAL A 67 17.38 16.08 -4.14
CA VAL A 67 16.69 17.01 -3.23
C VAL A 67 15.23 16.59 -3.07
N VAL A 68 14.55 16.33 -4.18
CA VAL A 68 13.14 15.92 -4.18
C VAL A 68 12.96 14.57 -3.47
N LEU A 69 13.85 13.59 -3.69
CA LEU A 69 13.74 12.29 -3.02
C LEU A 69 13.92 12.40 -1.51
N VAL A 70 14.91 13.19 -1.05
CA VAL A 70 15.12 13.44 0.38
C VAL A 70 13.91 14.15 0.99
N ALA A 71 13.34 15.13 0.30
CA ALA A 71 12.13 15.81 0.73
C ALA A 71 10.93 14.84 0.81
N VAL A 72 10.77 13.96 -0.18
CA VAL A 72 9.74 12.91 -0.21
C VAL A 72 9.89 11.95 0.97
N GLN A 73 11.11 11.52 1.27
CA GLN A 73 11.44 10.65 2.41
C GLN A 73 10.99 11.27 3.74
N ASN A 74 11.26 12.55 3.95
CA ASN A 74 10.99 13.25 5.20
C ASN A 74 9.64 13.99 5.22
N SER A 75 8.73 13.67 4.30
CA SER A 75 7.36 14.18 4.25
C SER A 75 6.32 13.09 3.92
N PHE A 76 6.70 11.81 3.99
CA PHE A 76 5.84 10.68 3.60
C PHE A 76 5.26 10.79 2.18
N GLY A 77 6.00 11.44 1.28
CA GLY A 77 5.61 11.66 -0.12
C GLY A 77 4.82 12.93 -0.40
N ASP A 78 4.56 13.78 0.59
CA ASP A 78 3.83 15.04 0.36
C ASP A 78 4.62 16.08 -0.42
N ALA A 79 5.95 16.11 -0.22
CA ALA A 79 6.82 17.02 -0.95
C ALA A 79 6.86 16.78 -2.46
N PHE A 80 6.45 15.60 -2.91
CA PHE A 80 6.39 15.27 -4.34
C PHE A 80 5.50 16.21 -5.16
N LYS A 81 4.56 16.93 -4.52
CA LYS A 81 3.68 17.88 -5.23
C LYS A 81 4.44 19.05 -5.87
N TRP A 82 5.63 19.39 -5.37
CA TRP A 82 6.48 20.46 -5.90
C TRP A 82 7.45 19.97 -6.98
N ALA A 83 7.67 18.66 -7.09
CA ALA A 83 8.56 18.09 -8.09
C ALA A 83 8.14 18.50 -9.50
N SER A 84 9.12 18.69 -10.39
CA SER A 84 8.88 19.06 -11.78
C SER A 84 8.04 18.00 -12.52
N LYS A 85 7.40 18.42 -13.62
CA LYS A 85 6.59 17.52 -14.46
C LYS A 85 7.40 16.36 -15.02
N ASP A 86 8.70 16.56 -15.23
CA ASP A 86 9.59 15.54 -15.77
C ASP A 86 9.85 14.44 -14.73
N LEU A 87 10.05 14.82 -13.46
CA LEU A 87 10.15 13.86 -12.36
C LEU A 87 8.85 13.09 -12.10
N HIS A 88 7.68 13.70 -12.34
CA HIS A 88 6.37 13.03 -12.25
C HIS A 88 6.18 11.90 -13.27
N ARG A 89 6.99 11.89 -14.33
CA ARG A 89 6.90 10.92 -15.43
C ARG A 89 8.10 9.98 -15.48
N ASN A 90 9.21 10.34 -14.82
CA ASN A 90 10.40 9.52 -14.76
C ASN A 90 10.14 8.19 -14.02
N ARG A 91 10.00 7.11 -14.79
CA ARG A 91 9.73 5.76 -14.28
C ARG A 91 10.72 5.31 -13.20
N SER A 92 12.01 5.58 -13.38
CA SER A 92 13.05 5.15 -12.43
C SER A 92 12.94 5.89 -11.10
N PHE A 93 12.83 7.21 -11.15
CA PHE A 93 12.66 8.07 -9.98
C PHE A 93 11.36 7.78 -9.22
N MET A 94 10.29 7.53 -9.96
CA MET A 94 8.99 7.18 -9.39
C MET A 94 9.03 5.85 -8.63
N LEU A 95 9.80 4.87 -9.09
CA LEU A 95 9.98 3.64 -8.33
C LEU A 95 10.68 3.93 -7.00
N ASP A 96 11.66 4.83 -6.96
CA ASP A 96 12.40 5.19 -5.74
C ASP A 96 11.49 5.94 -4.76
N CYS A 97 10.63 6.83 -5.27
CA CYS A 97 9.61 7.51 -4.47
C CYS A 97 8.56 6.52 -3.91
N VAL A 98 8.13 5.53 -4.70
CA VAL A 98 7.17 4.50 -4.25
C VAL A 98 7.73 3.61 -3.14
N ALA A 99 9.05 3.39 -3.12
CA ALA A 99 9.72 2.68 -2.03
C ALA A 99 9.50 3.36 -0.68
N VAL A 100 9.39 4.69 -0.68
CA VAL A 100 9.10 5.51 0.49
C VAL A 100 7.61 5.51 0.80
N SER A 101 6.78 5.90 -0.19
CA SER A 101 5.34 6.07 0.00
C SER A 101 4.61 5.84 -1.32
N ALA A 102 3.69 4.88 -1.35
CA ALA A 102 2.87 4.63 -2.53
C ALA A 102 1.92 5.82 -2.85
N GLU A 103 1.65 6.70 -1.89
CA GLU A 103 0.75 7.86 -2.08
C GLU A 103 1.32 8.88 -3.09
N VAL A 104 2.62 8.83 -3.40
CA VAL A 104 3.20 9.62 -4.50
C VAL A 104 2.53 9.32 -5.83
N LEU A 105 2.03 8.09 -6.04
CA LEU A 105 1.30 7.70 -7.26
C LEU A 105 -0.02 8.45 -7.42
N LYS A 106 -0.61 8.99 -6.34
CA LYS A 106 -1.80 9.86 -6.42
C LYS A 106 -1.50 11.16 -7.16
N LYS A 107 -0.25 11.61 -7.11
CA LYS A 107 0.20 12.91 -7.64
C LYS A 107 0.63 12.82 -9.10
N VAL A 108 0.78 11.61 -9.64
CA VAL A 108 1.13 11.37 -11.05
C VAL A 108 0.04 11.92 -11.97
N SER A 109 0.40 12.89 -12.82
CA SER A 109 -0.54 13.60 -13.68
C SER A 109 -0.55 13.08 -15.12
N ASN A 110 -0.89 11.82 -15.37
CA ASN A 110 -0.72 11.25 -16.72
C ASN A 110 -2.06 11.02 -17.43
N LYS A 111 -2.41 11.97 -18.30
CA LYS A 111 -3.42 11.76 -19.35
C LYS A 111 -2.70 11.19 -20.57
N CYS A 112 -2.72 9.87 -20.72
CA CYS A 112 -2.01 9.16 -21.79
C CYS A 112 -2.50 9.60 -23.18
N ARG A 113 -1.57 10.05 -24.01
CA ARG A 113 -1.76 10.41 -25.42
C ARG A 113 -0.72 9.72 -26.29
N ASN A 114 -1.05 9.41 -27.54
CA ASN A 114 -0.02 8.99 -28.47
C ASN A 114 0.75 10.20 -29.04
N ASP A 115 1.77 9.92 -29.86
CA ASP A 115 2.54 10.91 -30.61
C ASP A 115 1.69 11.88 -31.46
N ASP A 116 0.53 11.43 -31.93
CA ASP A 116 -0.47 12.25 -32.63
C ASP A 116 -1.46 12.97 -31.69
N ASP A 117 -1.13 13.13 -30.41
CA ASP A 117 -1.95 13.81 -29.40
C ASP A 117 -3.32 13.18 -29.08
N ALA A 118 -3.65 12.03 -29.66
CA ALA A 118 -4.90 11.35 -29.37
C ALA A 118 -4.84 10.64 -28.03
N LYS A 119 -5.89 10.83 -27.24
CA LYS A 119 -6.09 10.09 -25.99
C LYS A 119 -6.11 8.60 -26.28
N THR A 120 -5.34 7.86 -25.51
CA THR A 120 -5.33 6.40 -25.55
C THR A 120 -6.03 5.83 -24.33
N LYS A 121 -6.51 4.59 -24.45
CA LYS A 121 -6.95 3.78 -23.31
C LYS A 121 -6.13 2.51 -23.28
N SER A 122 -5.72 2.09 -22.10
CA SER A 122 -5.14 0.77 -21.88
C SER A 122 -6.23 -0.29 -21.98
N TYR A 123 -5.89 -1.44 -22.56
CA TYR A 123 -6.58 -2.70 -22.46
C TYR A 123 -5.54 -3.80 -22.24
N LYS A 124 -5.49 -4.39 -21.03
CA LYS A 124 -4.48 -5.39 -20.64
C LYS A 124 -3.03 -4.94 -20.87
N GLY A 125 -2.74 -3.69 -20.52
CA GLY A 125 -1.42 -3.07 -20.68
C GLY A 125 -1.08 -2.63 -22.11
N VAL A 126 -2.00 -2.78 -23.07
CA VAL A 126 -1.82 -2.36 -24.46
C VAL A 126 -2.70 -1.14 -24.74
N PHE A 127 -2.14 -0.09 -25.34
CA PHE A 127 -2.83 1.18 -25.52
C PHE A 127 -3.51 1.31 -26.88
N TYR A 128 -4.75 1.77 -26.92
CA TYR A 128 -5.51 1.95 -28.15
C TYR A 128 -6.10 3.37 -28.23
N CYS A 129 -5.99 4.02 -29.39
CA CYS A 129 -6.58 5.35 -29.63
C CYS A 129 -8.00 5.31 -30.23
N TYR A 130 -8.50 4.13 -30.64
CA TYR A 130 -9.84 3.95 -31.21
C TYR A 130 -10.09 4.71 -32.53
N ARG A 131 -9.08 5.36 -33.12
CA ARG A 131 -9.18 6.01 -34.44
C ARG A 131 -9.29 4.95 -35.54
N ARG A 132 -9.84 5.32 -36.71
CA ARG A 132 -9.85 4.48 -37.93
C ARG A 132 -8.69 4.87 -38.85
N GLY A 133 -8.11 3.88 -39.53
CA GLY A 133 -7.14 4.13 -40.60
C GLY A 133 -7.77 4.92 -41.75
N GLY A 134 -7.02 5.89 -42.30
CA GLY A 134 -7.44 6.68 -43.46
C GLY A 134 -7.30 5.93 -44.79
N LYS A 135 -7.81 6.52 -45.88
CA LYS A 135 -7.67 5.99 -47.26
C LYS A 135 -6.20 5.81 -47.68
N ASP A 136 -5.30 6.60 -47.10
CA ASP A 136 -3.87 6.61 -47.40
C ASP A 136 -3.06 5.68 -46.46
N GLY A 137 -3.73 4.88 -45.62
CA GLY A 137 -3.07 3.88 -44.78
C GLY A 137 -2.39 4.41 -43.51
N LEU A 138 -2.57 5.68 -43.17
CA LEU A 138 -2.08 6.25 -41.90
C LEU A 138 -3.22 6.32 -40.86
N PRO A 139 -3.01 5.88 -39.60
CA PRO A 139 -1.81 5.21 -39.08
C PRO A 139 -1.81 3.67 -39.26
N PHE A 140 -2.81 3.05 -39.91
CA PHE A 140 -2.80 1.60 -40.19
C PHE A 140 -3.71 1.19 -41.37
N LYS A 141 -3.37 0.06 -42.02
CA LYS A 141 -3.86 -0.39 -43.34
C LYS A 141 -5.38 -0.63 -43.43
N THR A 142 -6.02 -1.18 -42.41
CA THR A 142 -7.47 -1.45 -42.36
C THR A 142 -7.99 -1.49 -40.92
N GLY A 143 -9.22 -1.00 -40.68
CA GLY A 143 -9.96 -1.12 -39.41
C GLY A 143 -9.83 0.09 -38.45
N PRO A 144 -10.33 -0.02 -37.20
CA PRO A 144 -10.03 0.87 -36.08
C PRO A 144 -8.83 0.36 -35.23
N CYS A 145 -8.21 1.23 -34.43
CA CYS A 145 -7.20 0.85 -33.44
C CYS A 145 -7.93 0.41 -32.18
N HIS A 146 -8.21 -0.88 -32.03
CA HIS A 146 -9.16 -1.39 -31.05
C HIS A 146 -8.74 -2.76 -30.51
N PRO A 147 -8.92 -3.06 -29.20
CA PRO A 147 -8.44 -4.31 -28.61
C PRO A 147 -9.08 -5.62 -29.12
N THR A 148 -10.21 -5.56 -29.81
CA THR A 148 -10.99 -6.76 -30.21
C THR A 148 -10.89 -7.09 -31.69
N ASP A 149 -10.98 -6.09 -32.56
CA ASP A 149 -11.15 -6.21 -34.02
C ASP A 149 -10.12 -5.36 -34.79
N GLY A 150 -9.19 -4.73 -34.09
CA GLY A 150 -8.22 -3.78 -34.63
C GLY A 150 -6.78 -4.08 -34.22
N ALA A 151 -5.82 -3.78 -35.09
CA ALA A 151 -4.42 -3.79 -34.67
C ALA A 151 -4.11 -2.51 -33.87
N GLN A 152 -3.20 -2.62 -32.89
CA GLN A 152 -2.61 -1.44 -32.27
C GLN A 152 -1.82 -0.66 -33.33
N CYS A 153 -2.02 0.65 -33.45
CA CYS A 153 -1.25 1.46 -34.39
C CYS A 153 0.13 1.79 -33.79
N GLU A 154 1.12 2.06 -34.66
CA GLU A 154 2.49 2.32 -34.25
C GLU A 154 2.59 3.46 -33.22
N SER A 155 1.86 4.55 -33.46
CA SER A 155 1.65 5.66 -32.53
C SER A 155 1.24 5.24 -31.11
N CYS A 156 0.29 4.31 -30.98
CA CYS A 156 -0.15 3.86 -29.66
C CYS A 156 0.80 2.84 -29.03
N SER A 157 1.56 2.11 -29.85
CA SER A 157 2.55 1.14 -29.35
C SER A 157 3.70 1.81 -28.60
N ARG A 158 4.10 3.02 -29.03
CA ARG A 158 5.20 3.79 -28.42
C ARG A 158 4.82 4.52 -27.13
N VAL A 159 3.57 4.43 -26.67
CA VAL A 159 3.10 5.13 -25.45
C VAL A 159 3.89 4.74 -24.20
N LEU A 160 4.37 3.49 -24.12
CA LEU A 160 5.19 3.01 -23.00
C LEU A 160 6.66 3.45 -23.12
N ASP A 161 7.12 3.76 -24.33
CA ASP A 161 8.49 4.18 -24.61
C ASP A 161 8.67 5.71 -24.47
N ASP A 162 7.56 6.45 -24.42
CA ASP A 162 7.55 7.91 -24.33
C ASP A 162 7.75 8.38 -22.88
N PRO A 163 8.91 9.00 -22.55
CA PRO A 163 9.15 9.55 -21.21
C PRO A 163 8.17 10.67 -20.85
N ASP A 164 7.61 11.38 -21.83
CA ASP A 164 6.64 12.46 -21.62
C ASP A 164 5.21 11.95 -21.40
N ASN A 165 4.97 10.67 -21.64
CA ASN A 165 3.63 10.09 -21.60
C ASN A 165 3.57 8.71 -20.93
N CYS A 166 4.50 8.42 -20.01
CA CYS A 166 4.56 7.13 -19.32
C CYS A 166 3.31 6.88 -18.45
N PRO A 167 2.43 5.93 -18.80
CA PRO A 167 1.15 5.71 -18.13
C PRO A 167 1.33 4.87 -16.86
N LEU A 168 2.07 5.37 -15.85
CA LEU A 168 2.53 4.60 -14.70
C LEU A 168 1.44 3.76 -13.99
N PRO A 169 0.21 4.28 -13.72
CA PRO A 169 -0.86 3.48 -13.15
C PRO A 169 -1.33 2.30 -14.01
N GLN A 170 -1.19 2.39 -15.34
CA GLN A 170 -1.60 1.38 -16.33
C GLN A 170 -0.41 0.52 -16.81
N ASP A 171 0.82 0.94 -16.51
CA ASP A 171 2.03 0.21 -16.85
C ASP A 171 2.19 -0.99 -15.90
N ARG A 172 1.88 -2.16 -16.45
CA ARG A 172 1.94 -3.43 -15.74
C ARG A 172 3.32 -3.71 -15.14
N GLU A 173 4.39 -3.41 -15.88
CA GLU A 173 5.75 -3.68 -15.42
C GLU A 173 6.14 -2.73 -14.29
N PHE A 174 5.81 -1.45 -14.44
CA PHE A 174 6.01 -0.46 -13.38
C PHE A 174 5.24 -0.85 -12.13
N ILE A 175 3.94 -1.16 -12.24
CA ILE A 175 3.11 -1.57 -11.09
C ILE A 175 3.68 -2.85 -10.44
N THR A 176 4.11 -3.83 -11.23
CA THR A 176 4.74 -5.04 -10.68
C THR A 176 6.02 -4.72 -9.90
N ALA A 177 6.87 -3.82 -10.43
CA ALA A 177 8.07 -3.36 -9.74
C ALA A 177 7.75 -2.54 -8.48
N ALA A 178 6.72 -1.68 -8.55
CA ALA A 178 6.22 -0.88 -7.44
C ALA A 178 5.68 -1.77 -6.30
N LEU A 179 4.92 -2.83 -6.61
CA LEU A 179 4.37 -3.76 -5.64
C LEU A 179 5.44 -4.52 -4.85
N LYS A 180 6.59 -4.81 -5.48
CA LYS A 180 7.75 -5.42 -4.78
C LYS A 180 8.33 -4.50 -3.71
N ARG A 181 8.18 -3.19 -3.86
CA ARG A 181 8.69 -2.17 -2.93
C ARG A 181 7.62 -1.79 -1.89
N ASN A 182 6.37 -1.62 -2.34
CA ASN A 182 5.24 -1.24 -1.49
C ASN A 182 3.92 -1.83 -2.01
N TRP A 183 3.34 -2.78 -1.26
CA TRP A 183 2.07 -3.43 -1.61
C TRP A 183 0.89 -2.46 -1.77
N GLN A 184 0.95 -1.28 -1.14
CA GLN A 184 -0.08 -0.26 -1.25
C GLN A 184 -0.17 0.35 -2.65
N ALA A 185 0.85 0.17 -3.50
CA ALA A 185 0.83 0.63 -4.89
C ALA A 185 -0.37 0.07 -5.68
N LEU A 186 -0.92 -1.09 -5.30
CA LEU A 186 -2.12 -1.65 -5.94
C LEU A 186 -3.32 -0.68 -5.93
N LYS A 187 -3.44 0.15 -4.88
CA LYS A 187 -4.51 1.17 -4.76
C LYS A 187 -4.50 2.15 -5.93
N HIS A 188 -3.32 2.43 -6.47
CA HIS A 188 -3.10 3.42 -7.52
C HIS A 188 -3.00 2.79 -8.91
N ALA A 189 -2.86 1.47 -9.00
CA ALA A 189 -3.00 0.76 -10.26
C ALA A 189 -4.39 1.01 -10.86
N ASP A 190 -4.48 0.98 -12.18
CA ASP A 190 -5.75 1.11 -12.86
C ASP A 190 -6.67 -0.10 -12.60
N LYS A 191 -7.95 0.04 -12.95
CA LYS A 191 -8.98 -0.97 -12.64
C LYS A 191 -8.72 -2.30 -13.33
N GLU A 192 -8.08 -2.30 -14.50
CA GLU A 192 -7.76 -3.54 -15.20
C GLU A 192 -6.68 -4.32 -14.46
N LEU A 193 -5.57 -3.67 -14.08
CA LEU A 193 -4.51 -4.29 -13.28
C LEU A 193 -4.97 -4.71 -11.88
N GLN A 194 -5.91 -3.97 -11.25
CA GLN A 194 -6.57 -4.39 -10.00
C GLN A 194 -7.45 -5.66 -10.17
N GLY A 195 -7.77 -6.02 -11.41
CA GLY A 195 -8.49 -7.25 -11.76
C GLY A 195 -7.60 -8.37 -12.27
N GLU A 196 -6.32 -8.11 -12.52
CA GLU A 196 -5.37 -9.12 -12.99
C GLU A 196 -4.87 -9.97 -11.82
N LYS A 197 -5.11 -11.29 -11.92
CA LYS A 197 -4.87 -12.23 -10.83
C LYS A 197 -3.40 -12.29 -10.42
N ASP A 198 -2.48 -12.26 -11.35
CA ASP A 198 -1.03 -12.28 -11.10
C ASP A 198 -0.55 -11.01 -10.39
N ILE A 199 -1.05 -9.84 -10.79
CA ILE A 199 -0.75 -8.55 -10.15
C ILE A 199 -1.29 -8.52 -8.72
N VAL A 200 -2.55 -8.93 -8.53
CA VAL A 200 -3.17 -8.99 -7.21
C VAL A 200 -2.45 -10.01 -6.32
N LEU A 201 -2.08 -11.18 -6.86
CA LEU A 201 -1.30 -12.19 -6.12
C LEU A 201 0.05 -11.63 -5.67
N ALA A 202 0.79 -10.93 -6.54
CA ALA A 202 2.03 -10.28 -6.17
C ALA A 202 1.83 -9.25 -5.04
N ALA A 203 0.76 -8.46 -5.12
CA ALA A 203 0.43 -7.47 -4.09
C ALA A 203 0.08 -8.12 -2.74
N VAL A 204 -0.78 -9.14 -2.72
CA VAL A 204 -1.19 -9.80 -1.46
C VAL A 204 -0.05 -10.60 -0.84
N GLN A 205 0.85 -11.16 -1.65
CA GLN A 205 2.08 -11.81 -1.17
C GLN A 205 3.02 -10.81 -0.49
N ALA A 206 3.12 -9.59 -1.03
CA ALA A 206 3.88 -8.50 -0.39
C ALA A 206 3.19 -7.93 0.86
N GLY A 207 1.85 -7.95 0.91
CA GLY A 207 1.09 -7.60 2.11
C GLY A 207 -0.38 -7.99 2.00
N GLY A 208 -0.86 -8.86 2.89
CA GLY A 208 -2.21 -9.43 2.81
C GLY A 208 -3.36 -8.40 2.75
N LEU A 209 -3.16 -7.21 3.32
CA LEU A 209 -4.15 -6.11 3.27
C LEU A 209 -4.33 -5.52 1.86
N ALA A 210 -3.44 -5.80 0.90
CA ALA A 210 -3.57 -5.37 -0.49
C ALA A 210 -4.88 -5.83 -1.13
N LEU A 211 -5.47 -6.95 -0.67
CA LEU A 211 -6.73 -7.49 -1.16
C LEU A 211 -7.87 -6.46 -1.13
N GLN A 212 -7.84 -5.49 -0.22
CA GLN A 212 -8.86 -4.43 -0.14
C GLN A 212 -8.93 -3.55 -1.40
N TYR A 213 -7.83 -3.44 -2.14
CA TYR A 213 -7.72 -2.65 -3.38
C TYR A 213 -8.00 -3.45 -4.65
N ALA A 214 -8.06 -4.78 -4.55
CA ALA A 214 -8.37 -5.63 -5.69
C ALA A 214 -9.84 -5.46 -6.15
N SER A 215 -10.10 -5.86 -7.40
CA SER A 215 -11.46 -5.93 -7.93
C SER A 215 -12.35 -6.89 -7.13
N ASP A 216 -13.67 -6.73 -7.21
CA ASP A 216 -14.62 -7.61 -6.51
C ASP A 216 -14.50 -9.07 -6.95
N ALA A 217 -14.17 -9.31 -8.23
CA ALA A 217 -13.89 -10.64 -8.75
C ALA A 217 -12.68 -11.28 -8.05
N MET A 218 -11.60 -10.52 -7.85
CA MET A 218 -10.39 -11.01 -7.17
C MET A 218 -10.59 -11.16 -5.66
N LYS A 219 -11.42 -10.32 -5.03
CA LYS A 219 -11.84 -10.48 -3.63
C LYS A 219 -12.67 -11.74 -3.39
N ALA A 220 -13.37 -12.21 -4.42
CA ALA A 220 -14.15 -13.44 -4.38
C ALA A 220 -13.34 -14.67 -4.84
N ASP A 221 -12.14 -14.49 -5.40
CA ASP A 221 -11.27 -15.58 -5.82
C ASP A 221 -10.68 -16.29 -4.59
N ARG A 222 -10.88 -17.60 -4.55
CA ARG A 222 -10.48 -18.45 -3.42
C ARG A 222 -8.96 -18.48 -3.21
N GLU A 223 -8.20 -18.56 -4.29
CA GLU A 223 -6.74 -18.66 -4.24
C GLU A 223 -6.13 -17.35 -3.76
N VAL A 224 -6.62 -16.22 -4.28
CA VAL A 224 -6.21 -14.89 -3.83
C VAL A 224 -6.55 -14.68 -2.36
N ALA A 225 -7.75 -15.08 -1.92
CA ALA A 225 -8.16 -14.96 -0.52
C ALA A 225 -7.30 -15.82 0.42
N LEU A 226 -6.98 -17.05 0.04
CA LEU A 226 -6.11 -17.93 0.81
C LEU A 226 -4.69 -17.33 0.94
N ALA A 227 -4.13 -16.81 -0.16
CA ALA A 227 -2.82 -16.15 -0.15
C ALA A 227 -2.82 -14.92 0.77
N ALA A 228 -3.85 -14.07 0.68
CA ALA A 228 -3.96 -12.87 1.50
C ALA A 228 -4.11 -13.18 3.00
N VAL A 229 -4.96 -14.15 3.33
CA VAL A 229 -5.16 -14.61 4.72
C VAL A 229 -3.88 -15.22 5.29
N SER A 230 -3.14 -15.98 4.49
CA SER A 230 -1.87 -16.58 4.91
C SER A 230 -0.81 -15.55 5.30
N GLN A 231 -0.90 -14.33 4.75
CA GLN A 231 -0.03 -13.21 5.11
C GLN A 231 -0.55 -12.40 6.32
N ASN A 232 -1.87 -12.22 6.42
CA ASN A 232 -2.47 -11.50 7.53
C ASN A 232 -3.91 -11.98 7.79
N TRP A 233 -4.11 -12.70 8.89
CA TRP A 233 -5.42 -13.22 9.27
C TRP A 233 -6.51 -12.12 9.39
N ARG A 234 -6.14 -10.86 9.67
CA ARG A 234 -7.11 -9.75 9.80
C ARG A 234 -7.86 -9.47 8.50
N VAL A 235 -7.35 -9.93 7.37
CA VAL A 235 -8.03 -9.91 6.06
C VAL A 235 -9.30 -10.76 6.08
N PHE A 236 -9.37 -11.80 6.93
CA PHE A 236 -10.51 -12.71 6.97
C PHE A 236 -11.86 -12.00 7.13
N LYS A 237 -11.90 -10.91 7.91
CA LYS A 237 -13.13 -10.11 8.13
C LYS A 237 -13.66 -9.43 6.88
N THR A 238 -12.80 -9.14 5.90
CA THR A 238 -13.16 -8.45 4.66
C THR A 238 -13.60 -9.43 3.56
N LEU A 239 -13.43 -10.73 3.78
CA LEU A 239 -13.83 -11.75 2.82
C LEU A 239 -15.36 -11.88 2.73
N SER A 240 -15.81 -12.30 1.55
CA SER A 240 -17.21 -12.62 1.30
C SER A 240 -17.70 -13.72 2.26
N LYS A 241 -19.02 -13.78 2.51
CA LYS A 241 -19.60 -14.80 3.39
C LYS A 241 -19.28 -16.21 2.89
N GLN A 242 -19.22 -16.41 1.58
CA GLN A 242 -18.89 -17.66 0.92
C GLN A 242 -17.48 -18.13 1.29
N LEU A 243 -16.49 -17.23 1.14
CA LEU A 243 -15.08 -17.54 1.48
C LEU A 243 -14.86 -17.70 2.98
N ARG A 244 -15.61 -16.99 3.82
CA ARG A 244 -15.58 -17.19 5.28
C ARG A 244 -16.18 -18.52 5.75
N SER A 245 -16.87 -19.25 4.87
CA SER A 245 -17.31 -20.62 5.11
C SER A 245 -16.32 -21.66 4.58
N ASP A 246 -15.22 -21.26 3.95
CA ASP A 246 -14.17 -22.19 3.51
C ASP A 246 -13.30 -22.60 4.71
N ALA A 247 -13.26 -23.90 4.98
CA ALA A 247 -12.52 -24.45 6.12
C ALA A 247 -11.01 -24.23 5.98
N GLU A 248 -10.45 -24.33 4.78
CA GLU A 248 -9.01 -24.19 4.55
C GLU A 248 -8.56 -22.75 4.82
N ILE A 249 -9.32 -21.77 4.31
CA ILE A 249 -9.06 -20.34 4.57
C ILE A 249 -9.18 -20.03 6.07
N ALA A 250 -10.22 -20.56 6.73
CA ALA A 250 -10.41 -20.37 8.17
C ALA A 250 -9.28 -21.00 8.99
N ILE A 251 -8.81 -22.19 8.61
CA ILE A 251 -7.68 -22.87 9.25
C ILE A 251 -6.39 -22.06 9.07
N ALA A 252 -6.11 -21.56 7.87
CA ALA A 252 -4.94 -20.72 7.59
C ALA A 252 -4.94 -19.45 8.44
N ALA A 253 -6.09 -18.78 8.58
CA ALA A 253 -6.24 -17.63 9.46
C ALA A 253 -6.05 -18.01 10.94
N CYS A 254 -6.68 -19.11 11.36
CA CYS A 254 -6.68 -19.56 12.76
C CYS A 254 -5.27 -19.92 13.21
N LYS A 255 -4.44 -20.51 12.34
CA LYS A 255 -3.03 -20.80 12.63
C LYS A 255 -2.21 -19.57 13.04
N GLN A 256 -2.61 -18.37 12.64
CA GLN A 256 -1.98 -17.12 13.07
C GLN A 256 -2.62 -16.55 14.33
N ASP A 257 -3.95 -16.53 14.40
CA ASP A 257 -4.70 -16.02 15.55
C ASP A 257 -6.09 -16.66 15.64
N TRP A 258 -6.36 -17.31 16.77
CA TRP A 258 -7.64 -17.94 17.06
C TRP A 258 -8.83 -16.96 17.09
N HIS A 259 -8.62 -15.65 17.25
CA HIS A 259 -9.70 -14.66 17.26
C HIS A 259 -10.56 -14.69 15.99
N VAL A 260 -10.05 -15.26 14.89
CA VAL A 260 -10.81 -15.51 13.67
C VAL A 260 -12.09 -16.32 13.92
N ILE A 261 -12.14 -17.18 14.96
CA ILE A 261 -13.33 -17.99 15.29
C ILE A 261 -14.57 -17.12 15.59
N LYS A 262 -14.39 -15.86 16.02
CA LYS A 262 -15.50 -14.92 16.19
C LYS A 262 -16.16 -14.55 14.85
N GLN A 263 -15.41 -14.64 13.74
CA GLN A 263 -15.80 -14.20 12.41
C GLN A 263 -16.20 -15.33 11.46
N VAL A 264 -15.79 -16.57 11.74
CA VAL A 264 -16.21 -17.75 10.95
C VAL A 264 -17.71 -17.99 11.09
N THR A 265 -18.28 -18.63 10.08
CA THR A 265 -19.70 -19.01 10.07
C THR A 265 -19.98 -20.10 11.12
N LYS A 266 -21.24 -20.22 11.55
CA LYS A 266 -21.61 -21.16 12.62
C LYS A 266 -21.34 -22.60 12.22
N GLU A 267 -21.48 -22.89 10.94
CA GLU A 267 -21.21 -24.18 10.30
C GLU A 267 -19.76 -24.60 10.54
N LEU A 268 -18.78 -23.70 10.34
CA LEU A 268 -17.36 -23.99 10.58
C LEU A 268 -17.01 -24.18 12.05
N ARG A 269 -17.84 -23.76 13.00
CA ARG A 269 -17.63 -24.02 14.43
C ARG A 269 -17.88 -25.48 14.83
N THR A 270 -18.30 -26.31 13.89
CA THR A 270 -18.37 -27.78 14.02
C THR A 270 -17.10 -28.48 13.52
N HIS A 271 -16.23 -27.77 12.79
CA HIS A 271 -15.08 -28.36 12.13
C HIS A 271 -13.98 -28.72 13.14
N GLN A 272 -13.73 -30.02 13.31
CA GLN A 272 -12.82 -30.55 14.34
C GLN A 272 -11.43 -29.90 14.30
N GLU A 273 -10.76 -29.92 13.14
CA GLU A 273 -9.38 -29.44 13.03
C GLU A 273 -9.24 -27.94 13.37
N LEU A 274 -10.11 -27.10 12.80
CA LEU A 274 -10.15 -25.67 13.08
C LEU A 274 -10.34 -25.37 14.58
N MET A 275 -11.26 -26.11 15.23
CA MET A 275 -11.56 -25.99 16.65
C MET A 275 -10.39 -26.46 17.53
N ASP A 276 -9.71 -27.54 17.15
CA ASP A 276 -8.51 -28.03 17.84
C ASP A 276 -7.36 -27.00 17.77
N ILE A 277 -7.12 -26.41 16.59
CA ILE A 277 -6.10 -25.37 16.42
C ILE A 277 -6.41 -24.13 17.27
N ALA A 278 -7.68 -23.70 17.30
CA ALA A 278 -8.10 -22.52 18.04
C ALA A 278 -7.90 -22.69 19.55
N VAL A 279 -8.35 -23.81 20.11
CA VAL A 279 -8.24 -24.07 21.56
C VAL A 279 -6.79 -24.22 21.98
N ARG A 280 -5.93 -24.84 21.16
CA ARG A 280 -4.49 -24.95 21.45
C ARG A 280 -3.78 -23.59 21.59
N GLN A 281 -4.29 -22.55 20.94
CA GLN A 281 -3.73 -21.19 21.05
C GLN A 281 -4.34 -20.40 22.21
N GLY A 282 -5.64 -20.57 22.46
CA GLY A 282 -6.33 -19.87 23.53
C GLY A 282 -7.61 -20.58 23.95
N TRP A 283 -7.72 -20.85 25.25
CA TRP A 283 -8.91 -21.46 25.85
C TRP A 283 -10.19 -20.63 25.60
N GLU A 284 -10.09 -19.31 25.41
CA GLU A 284 -11.25 -18.45 25.12
C GLU A 284 -11.92 -18.76 23.77
N ALA A 285 -11.30 -19.59 22.93
CA ALA A 285 -11.95 -20.16 21.75
C ALA A 285 -13.02 -21.20 22.12
N PHE A 286 -12.83 -21.94 23.21
CA PHE A 286 -13.69 -23.06 23.61
C PHE A 286 -15.15 -22.64 23.87
N PRO A 287 -15.46 -21.53 24.58
CA PRO A 287 -16.84 -21.07 24.78
C PRO A 287 -17.55 -20.66 23.48
N LEU A 288 -16.81 -20.30 22.42
CA LEU A 288 -17.38 -19.86 21.14
C LEU A 288 -17.88 -21.02 20.27
N MET A 289 -17.48 -22.25 20.61
CA MET A 289 -17.85 -23.47 19.91
C MET A 289 -19.32 -23.83 20.10
N VAL A 290 -19.84 -24.63 19.17
CA VAL A 290 -21.18 -25.22 19.33
C VAL A 290 -21.19 -26.23 20.50
N PRO A 291 -22.34 -26.42 21.19
CA PRO A 291 -22.44 -27.31 22.35
C PRO A 291 -21.93 -28.74 22.10
N GLU A 292 -22.12 -29.28 20.89
CA GLU A 292 -21.68 -30.62 20.50
C GLU A 292 -20.15 -30.75 20.57
N MET A 293 -19.42 -29.70 20.17
CA MET A 293 -17.96 -29.66 20.22
C MET A 293 -17.45 -29.53 21.65
N ARG A 294 -18.17 -28.79 22.51
CA ARG A 294 -17.81 -28.64 23.94
C ARG A 294 -18.00 -29.91 24.77
N ARG A 295 -18.72 -30.92 24.24
CA ARG A 295 -18.82 -32.25 24.85
C ARG A 295 -17.60 -33.14 24.57
N LYS A 296 -16.72 -32.73 23.64
CA LYS A 296 -15.50 -33.50 23.34
C LYS A 296 -14.51 -33.34 24.48
N ARG A 297 -14.30 -34.44 25.21
CA ARG A 297 -13.37 -34.53 26.34
C ARG A 297 -11.97 -34.00 25.99
N SER A 298 -11.45 -34.32 24.81
CA SER A 298 -10.11 -33.87 24.36
C SER A 298 -9.99 -32.35 24.33
N LEU A 299 -10.95 -31.66 23.71
CA LEU A 299 -11.00 -30.20 23.62
C LEU A 299 -11.19 -29.55 25.00
N ALA A 300 -12.06 -30.12 25.83
CA ALA A 300 -12.30 -29.62 27.18
C ALA A 300 -11.04 -29.74 28.06
N MET A 301 -10.35 -30.89 28.03
CA MET A 301 -9.10 -31.10 28.74
C MET A 301 -8.03 -30.09 28.28
N GLU A 302 -7.90 -29.86 26.98
CA GLU A 302 -6.93 -28.91 26.43
C GLU A 302 -7.21 -27.47 26.89
N ALA A 303 -8.48 -27.04 26.86
CA ALA A 303 -8.87 -25.70 27.30
C ALA A 303 -8.67 -25.50 28.82
N VAL A 304 -9.06 -26.50 29.63
CA VAL A 304 -8.93 -26.44 31.10
C VAL A 304 -7.48 -26.42 31.56
N ARG A 305 -6.58 -27.12 30.85
CA ARG A 305 -5.13 -27.07 31.12
C ARG A 305 -4.54 -25.66 30.98
N GLN A 306 -5.09 -24.85 30.09
CA GLN A 306 -4.63 -23.46 29.91
C GLN A 306 -5.25 -22.52 30.94
N SER A 307 -6.53 -22.73 31.27
CA SER A 307 -7.23 -21.90 32.26
C SER A 307 -8.39 -22.66 32.87
N TRP A 308 -8.45 -22.66 34.21
CA TRP A 308 -9.56 -23.23 34.96
C TRP A 308 -10.92 -22.63 34.54
N ARG A 309 -10.97 -21.37 34.08
CA ARG A 309 -12.22 -20.72 33.64
C ARG A 309 -12.88 -21.44 32.48
N ALA A 310 -12.12 -22.18 31.66
CA ALA A 310 -12.68 -23.00 30.61
C ALA A 310 -13.63 -24.08 31.16
N TYR A 311 -13.39 -24.54 32.40
CA TYR A 311 -14.20 -25.56 33.08
C TYR A 311 -15.65 -25.12 33.26
N GLU A 312 -15.90 -23.83 33.51
CA GLU A 312 -17.26 -23.26 33.62
C GLU A 312 -18.07 -23.46 32.33
N HIS A 313 -17.40 -23.51 31.18
CA HIS A 313 -18.06 -23.63 29.87
C HIS A 313 -18.24 -25.07 29.39
N THR A 314 -17.74 -26.06 30.12
CA THR A 314 -17.91 -27.49 29.82
C THR A 314 -19.33 -27.98 30.12
N SER A 315 -19.76 -29.05 29.46
CA SER A 315 -21.07 -29.68 29.72
C SER A 315 -21.11 -30.34 31.10
N ALA A 316 -22.29 -30.44 31.72
CA ALA A 316 -22.47 -31.07 33.03
C ALA A 316 -21.84 -32.47 33.11
N ASP A 317 -21.99 -33.28 32.06
CA ASP A 317 -21.42 -34.63 31.98
C ASP A 317 -19.88 -34.64 32.11
N LEU A 318 -19.20 -33.63 31.56
CA LEU A 318 -17.74 -33.50 31.64
C LEU A 318 -17.28 -32.94 32.98
N ARG A 319 -18.13 -32.17 33.67
CA ARG A 319 -17.82 -31.71 35.03
C ARG A 319 -17.88 -32.85 36.07
N ALA A 320 -18.51 -33.97 35.72
CA ALA A 320 -18.43 -35.19 36.52
C ALA A 320 -17.14 -35.98 36.25
N ASP A 321 -16.36 -35.65 35.21
CA ASP A 321 -15.05 -36.26 34.96
C ASP A 321 -14.04 -35.78 36.02
N GLN A 322 -13.63 -36.72 36.86
CA GLN A 322 -12.71 -36.47 37.97
C GLN A 322 -11.36 -35.93 37.47
N GLU A 323 -10.84 -36.40 36.33
CA GLU A 323 -9.55 -35.92 35.81
C GLU A 323 -9.64 -34.48 35.34
N LEU A 324 -10.75 -34.12 34.67
CA LEU A 324 -10.98 -32.75 34.21
C LEU A 324 -11.17 -31.79 35.38
N ALA A 325 -11.95 -32.20 36.39
CA ALA A 325 -12.16 -31.42 37.61
C ALA A 325 -10.84 -31.20 38.37
N LEU A 326 -10.00 -32.23 38.52
CA LEU A 326 -8.69 -32.11 39.12
C LEU A 326 -7.75 -31.20 38.32
N CYS A 327 -7.86 -31.22 36.99
CA CYS A 327 -7.08 -30.34 36.12
C CYS A 327 -7.46 -28.86 36.29
N ALA A 328 -8.72 -28.56 36.61
CA ALA A 328 -9.21 -27.19 36.79
C ALA A 328 -8.80 -26.56 38.13
N VAL A 329 -8.47 -27.37 39.14
CA VAL A 329 -8.17 -26.89 40.51
C VAL A 329 -6.66 -26.75 40.75
N ARG A 330 -5.83 -27.24 39.83
CA ARG A 330 -4.37 -27.13 39.87
C ARG A 330 -3.89 -25.78 39.34
#